data_AF-A0A0A8YXF0-F1
#
_entry.id   AF-A0A0A8YXF0-F1
#
_cell.length_a   1.000
_cell.length_b   1.000
_cell.length_c   1.000
_cell.angle_alpha   90.00
_cell.angle_beta   90.00
_cell.angle_gamma   90.00
#
_symmetry.space_group_name_H-M   'P 1'
#
loop_
_entity.id
_entity.type
_entity.pdbx_description
1 polymer ?
#
loop_
_entity_poly.entity_id
_entity_poly.type
_entity_poly.pdbx_seq_one_letter_code
_entity_poly.pdbx_strand_id
1 'polypeptide(L)'
;MLPIWITMILFSTVLEQMYSTFVEQGMVMDKRIGSFEIPAASFQSVDVIAVLVLLPVYERVLVPVFRKFTGTANGIMPLQRMGISLVFSTLSVVSAALVESRRLQIAHAQGFVHRKVAVPMSIMWQGPQYFLIGAGEVFSIGLTEFFHEESPDAMRSLCLAFSFINDSVGYYLSAFIISLVPLFTARGGSLGWLPDNLNEGHLDRFYWMMAGLSFLNLLAFVFCAMRYKSKKAS
;
A
#
# COMPACT_ATOMS: atom_id res chain seq x y z
N MET A 1 14.78 17.12 -1.47
CA MET A 1 14.85 15.68 -1.76
C MET A 1 14.61 14.81 -0.52
N LEU A 2 15.47 14.85 0.51
CA LEU A 2 15.38 13.91 1.65
C LEU A 2 14.00 13.87 2.37
N PRO A 3 13.36 14.99 2.74
CA PRO A 3 12.05 14.92 3.40
C PRO A 3 10.97 14.24 2.54
N ILE A 4 10.98 14.50 1.23
CA ILE A 4 10.07 13.89 0.26
C ILE A 4 10.34 12.38 0.12
N TRP A 5 11.62 11.98 0.08
CA TRP A 5 11.99 10.58 0.04
C TRP A 5 11.55 9.81 1.29
N ILE A 6 11.70 10.42 2.48
CA ILE A 6 11.25 9.81 3.74
C ILE A 6 9.75 9.52 3.70
N THR A 7 8.93 10.43 3.16
CA THR A 7 7.48 10.18 3.09
C THR A 7 7.09 9.03 2.15
N MET A 8 7.95 8.64 1.20
CA MET A 8 7.70 7.46 0.36
C MET A 8 7.94 6.15 1.08
N ILE A 9 8.68 6.14 2.20
CA ILE A 9 8.89 4.93 3.01
C ILE A 9 7.53 4.33 3.43
N LEU A 10 6.55 5.18 3.73
CA LEU A 10 5.21 4.73 4.10
C LEU A 10 4.44 4.07 2.95
N PHE A 11 4.72 4.43 1.70
CA PHE A 11 4.21 3.69 0.55
C PHE A 11 4.73 2.25 0.59
N SER A 12 6.05 2.06 0.74
CA SER A 12 6.66 0.72 0.79
C SER A 12 6.27 -0.06 2.05
N THR A 13 6.02 0.60 3.18
CA THR A 13 5.44 -0.03 4.38
C THR A 13 4.05 -0.59 4.11
N VAL A 14 3.21 0.14 3.36
CA VAL A 14 1.88 -0.32 2.97
C VAL A 14 1.95 -1.43 1.91
N LEU A 15 2.88 -1.31 0.95
CA LEU A 15 3.17 -2.37 -0.03
C LEU A 15 3.49 -3.70 0.68
N GLU A 16 4.28 -3.69 1.74
CA GLU A 16 4.62 -4.91 2.49
C GLU A 16 3.41 -5.58 3.18
N GLN A 17 2.34 -4.84 3.44
CA GLN A 17 1.11 -5.44 3.98
C GLN A 17 0.48 -6.42 2.99
N MET A 18 0.68 -6.19 1.70
CA MET A 18 0.21 -7.06 0.62
C MET A 18 0.80 -8.47 0.71
N TYR A 19 2.08 -8.57 1.06
CA TYR A 19 2.81 -9.84 1.20
C TYR A 19 2.59 -10.54 2.55
N SER A 20 2.01 -9.83 3.53
CA SER A 20 1.87 -10.29 4.90
C SER A 20 0.41 -10.27 5.36
N THR A 21 -0.04 -9.19 6.00
CA THR A 21 -1.35 -9.11 6.64
C THR A 21 -2.52 -9.30 5.68
N PHE A 22 -2.40 -8.91 4.41
CA PHE A 22 -3.45 -9.15 3.41
C PHE A 22 -3.59 -10.65 3.12
N VAL A 23 -2.48 -11.39 3.12
CA VAL A 23 -2.47 -12.85 3.01
C VAL A 23 -3.14 -13.47 4.22
N GLU A 24 -2.82 -13.02 5.44
CA GLU A 24 -3.46 -13.49 6.68
C GLU A 24 -4.98 -13.27 6.67
N GLN A 25 -5.43 -12.09 6.23
CA GLN A 25 -6.85 -11.82 6.01
C GLN A 25 -7.46 -12.81 5.02
N GLY A 26 -6.82 -13.05 3.87
CA GLY A 26 -7.29 -13.96 2.84
C GLY A 26 -7.30 -15.43 3.29
N MET A 27 -6.42 -15.83 4.21
CA MET A 27 -6.37 -17.19 4.75
C MET A 27 -7.61 -17.56 5.57
N VAL A 28 -8.29 -16.57 6.16
CA VAL A 28 -9.53 -16.75 6.94
C VAL A 28 -10.79 -16.35 6.18
N MET A 29 -10.71 -16.26 4.85
CA MET A 29 -11.82 -16.00 3.93
C MET A 29 -12.15 -17.25 3.09
N ASP A 30 -13.30 -17.26 2.43
CA ASP A 30 -13.65 -18.31 1.47
C ASP A 30 -12.84 -18.12 0.19
N LYS A 31 -11.90 -19.05 -0.03
CA LYS A 31 -10.96 -19.07 -1.15
C LYS A 31 -11.53 -19.70 -2.42
N ARG A 32 -12.79 -20.12 -2.43
CA ARG A 32 -13.41 -20.75 -3.61
C ARG A 32 -13.84 -19.71 -4.63
N ILE A 33 -13.38 -19.88 -5.87
CA ILE A 33 -13.83 -19.16 -7.05
C ILE A 33 -14.42 -20.21 -8.01
N GLY A 34 -15.75 -20.35 -7.97
CA GLY A 34 -16.43 -21.45 -8.65
C GLY A 34 -15.98 -22.81 -8.07
N SER A 35 -15.36 -23.65 -8.90
CA SER A 35 -14.85 -24.97 -8.50
C SER A 35 -13.38 -24.97 -8.05
N PHE A 36 -12.67 -23.85 -8.19
CA PHE A 36 -11.24 -23.75 -7.89
C PHE A 36 -11.01 -23.07 -6.53
N GLU A 37 -10.08 -23.60 -5.74
CA GLU A 37 -9.64 -22.95 -4.50
C GLU A 37 -8.33 -22.21 -4.75
N ILE A 38 -8.35 -20.88 -4.69
CA ILE A 38 -7.16 -20.07 -4.89
C ILE A 38 -6.35 -19.98 -3.58
N PRO A 39 -5.03 -20.24 -3.58
CA PRO A 39 -4.20 -19.98 -2.41
C PRO A 39 -4.21 -18.49 -2.06
N ALA A 40 -4.37 -18.13 -0.78
CA ALA A 40 -4.45 -16.74 -0.34
C ALA A 40 -3.22 -15.91 -0.79
N ALA A 41 -2.02 -16.47 -0.67
CA ALA A 41 -0.78 -15.82 -1.13
C ALA A 41 -0.76 -15.57 -2.65
N SER A 42 -1.38 -16.44 -3.46
CA SER A 42 -1.45 -16.25 -4.92
C SER A 42 -2.39 -15.12 -5.32
N PHE A 43 -3.25 -14.62 -4.42
CA PHE A 43 -4.16 -13.52 -4.70
C PHE A 43 -3.43 -12.19 -5.00
N GLN A 44 -2.16 -12.06 -4.57
CA GLN A 44 -1.28 -10.97 -4.98
C GLN A 44 -1.11 -10.85 -6.50
N SER A 45 -1.44 -11.89 -7.28
CA SER A 45 -1.45 -11.80 -8.74
C SER A 45 -2.39 -10.71 -9.27
N VAL A 46 -3.42 -10.31 -8.50
CA VAL A 46 -4.32 -9.19 -8.84
C VAL A 46 -3.54 -7.89 -8.97
N ASP A 47 -2.60 -7.65 -8.07
CA ASP A 47 -1.71 -6.49 -8.10
C ASP A 47 -0.82 -6.51 -9.37
N VAL A 48 -0.14 -7.64 -9.62
CA VAL A 48 0.71 -7.81 -10.81
C VAL A 48 -0.08 -7.58 -12.10
N ILE A 49 -1.30 -8.12 -12.20
CA ILE A 49 -2.20 -7.89 -13.35
C ILE A 49 -2.57 -6.41 -13.45
N ALA A 50 -2.87 -5.74 -12.33
CA ALA A 50 -3.17 -4.31 -12.31
C ALA A 50 -1.99 -3.51 -12.86
N VAL A 51 -0.76 -3.75 -12.42
CA VAL A 51 0.44 -3.09 -12.94
C VAL A 51 0.62 -3.34 -14.44
N LEU A 52 0.50 -4.59 -14.89
CA LEU A 52 0.65 -4.98 -16.30
C LEU A 52 -0.36 -4.28 -17.22
N VAL A 53 -1.57 -4.01 -16.73
CA VAL A 53 -2.62 -3.32 -17.50
C VAL A 53 -2.47 -1.80 -17.38
N LEU A 54 -2.26 -1.29 -16.17
CA LEU A 54 -2.26 0.14 -15.89
C LEU A 54 -1.00 0.85 -16.41
N LEU A 55 0.15 0.18 -16.45
CA LEU A 55 1.39 0.79 -16.95
C LEU A 55 1.28 1.17 -18.45
N PRO A 56 0.88 0.27 -19.37
CA PRO A 56 0.63 0.66 -20.77
C PRO A 56 -0.47 1.72 -20.91
N VAL A 57 -1.52 1.66 -20.10
CA VAL A 57 -2.58 2.69 -20.10
C VAL A 57 -2.02 4.05 -19.70
N TYR A 58 -1.17 4.08 -18.68
CA TYR A 58 -0.50 5.30 -18.26
C TYR A 58 0.38 5.86 -19.39
N GLU A 59 1.26 5.06 -19.97
CA GLU A 59 2.21 5.51 -21.00
C GLU A 59 1.54 5.89 -22.33
N ARG A 60 0.54 5.12 -22.77
CA ARG A 60 -0.07 5.28 -24.10
C ARG A 60 -1.28 6.20 -24.12
N VAL A 61 -1.98 6.33 -23.00
CA VAL A 61 -3.22 7.13 -22.91
C VAL A 61 -3.02 8.34 -22.01
N LEU A 62 -2.61 8.12 -20.76
CA LEU A 62 -2.55 9.22 -19.78
C LEU A 62 -1.43 10.21 -20.08
N VAL A 63 -0.23 9.75 -20.44
CA VAL A 63 0.92 10.62 -20.75
C VAL A 63 0.61 11.56 -21.93
N PRO A 64 0.14 11.08 -23.11
CA PRO A 64 -0.22 11.97 -24.21
C PRO A 64 -1.35 12.95 -23.87
N VAL A 65 -2.34 12.52 -23.08
CA VAL A 65 -3.44 13.38 -22.63
C VAL A 65 -2.93 14.46 -21.71
N PHE A 66 -2.20 14.10 -20.65
CA PHE A 66 -1.69 15.07 -19.68
C PHE A 66 -0.68 16.03 -20.32
N ARG A 67 0.18 15.54 -21.22
CA ARG A 67 1.15 16.37 -21.95
C ARG A 67 0.49 17.51 -22.74
N LYS A 68 -0.74 17.33 -23.23
CA LYS A 68 -1.51 18.42 -23.89
C LYS A 68 -1.83 19.58 -22.94
N PHE A 69 -1.96 19.30 -21.65
CA PHE A 69 -2.34 20.30 -20.64
C PHE A 69 -1.15 20.82 -19.83
N THR A 70 -0.16 19.97 -19.54
CA THR A 70 0.97 20.30 -18.65
C THR A 70 2.25 20.66 -19.40
N GLY A 71 2.40 20.21 -20.65
CA GLY A 71 3.63 20.35 -21.42
C GLY A 71 4.83 19.53 -20.91
N THR A 72 4.68 18.72 -19.85
CA THR A 72 5.78 17.91 -19.30
C THR A 72 6.00 16.61 -20.09
N ALA A 73 7.24 16.11 -20.14
CA ALA A 73 7.61 14.93 -20.91
C ALA A 73 6.81 13.68 -20.50
N ASN A 74 6.62 13.48 -19.20
CA ASN A 74 5.89 12.34 -18.61
C ASN A 74 4.43 12.69 -18.28
N GLY A 75 3.88 13.74 -18.87
CA GLY A 75 2.48 14.15 -18.68
C GLY A 75 2.18 14.85 -17.35
N ILE A 76 2.70 14.39 -16.21
CA ILE A 76 2.57 15.10 -14.91
C ILE A 76 3.93 15.18 -14.21
N MET A 77 4.06 16.09 -13.23
CA MET A 77 5.34 16.25 -12.51
C MET A 77 5.64 15.01 -11.65
N PRO A 78 6.93 14.64 -11.45
CA PRO A 78 7.29 13.50 -10.61
C PRO A 78 6.69 13.57 -9.20
N LEU A 79 6.72 14.75 -8.56
CA LEU A 79 6.06 14.98 -7.27
C LEU A 79 4.56 14.70 -7.29
N GLN A 80 3.85 15.01 -8.38
CA GLN A 80 2.42 14.71 -8.48
C GLN A 80 2.18 13.20 -8.57
N ARG A 81 3.02 12.47 -9.33
CA ARG A 81 2.97 11.01 -9.39
C ARG A 81 3.18 10.39 -8.00
N MET A 82 4.19 10.84 -7.27
CA MET A 82 4.45 10.40 -5.89
C MET A 82 3.27 10.69 -4.94
N GLY A 83 2.63 11.85 -5.07
CA GLY A 83 1.43 12.16 -4.30
C GLY A 83 0.25 11.23 -4.63
N ILE A 84 0.05 10.95 -5.91
CA ILE A 84 -1.00 10.02 -6.37
C ILE A 84 -0.74 8.60 -5.86
N SER A 85 0.51 8.13 -5.85
CA SER A 85 0.84 6.80 -5.30
C SER A 85 0.52 6.69 -3.80
N LEU A 86 0.79 7.75 -3.03
CA LEU A 86 0.44 7.80 -1.59
C LEU A 86 -1.08 7.84 -1.35
N VAL A 87 -1.84 8.48 -2.24
CA VAL A 87 -3.31 8.43 -2.19
C VAL A 87 -3.80 7.01 -2.45
N PHE A 88 -3.31 6.36 -3.50
CA PHE A 88 -3.68 4.98 -3.82
C PHE A 88 -3.34 3.99 -2.70
N SER A 89 -2.15 4.09 -2.09
CA SER A 89 -1.78 3.24 -0.96
C SER A 89 -2.68 3.49 0.26
N THR A 90 -3.03 4.74 0.55
CA THR A 90 -3.98 5.08 1.63
C THR A 90 -5.35 4.46 1.37
N LEU A 91 -5.86 4.59 0.14
CA LEU A 91 -7.14 4.01 -0.25
C LEU A 91 -7.13 2.47 -0.20
N SER A 92 -6.01 1.84 -0.54
CA SER A 92 -5.85 0.39 -0.41
C SER A 92 -6.06 -0.08 1.02
N VAL A 93 -5.36 0.53 1.99
CA VAL A 93 -5.47 0.15 3.40
C VAL A 93 -6.85 0.48 3.97
N VAL A 94 -7.49 1.57 3.52
CA VAL A 94 -8.90 1.85 3.85
C VAL A 94 -9.82 0.74 3.32
N SER A 95 -9.61 0.29 2.07
CA SER A 95 -10.36 -0.84 1.52
C SER A 95 -10.16 -2.10 2.37
N ALA A 96 -8.92 -2.42 2.75
CA ALA A 96 -8.60 -3.57 3.60
C ALA A 96 -9.28 -3.48 4.97
N ALA A 97 -9.31 -2.29 5.58
CA ALA A 97 -10.01 -2.04 6.83
C ALA A 97 -11.51 -2.30 6.71
N LEU A 98 -12.14 -1.84 5.64
CA LEU A 98 -13.58 -2.04 5.39
C LEU A 98 -13.92 -3.52 5.16
N VAL A 99 -13.11 -4.21 4.34
CA VAL A 99 -13.26 -5.65 4.09
C VAL A 99 -13.12 -6.42 5.40
N GLU A 100 -12.14 -6.07 6.23
CA GLU A 100 -11.89 -6.76 7.50
C GLU A 100 -12.99 -6.51 8.53
N SER A 101 -13.43 -5.25 8.67
CA SER A 101 -14.56 -4.92 9.54
C SER A 101 -15.81 -5.71 9.13
N ARG A 102 -16.05 -5.89 7.82
CA ARG A 102 -17.17 -6.70 7.34
C ARG A 102 -16.99 -8.18 7.64
N ARG A 103 -15.78 -8.73 7.42
CA ARG A 103 -15.44 -10.12 7.70
C ARG A 103 -15.63 -10.46 9.18
N LEU A 104 -15.14 -9.60 10.08
CA LEU A 104 -15.29 -9.75 11.53
C LEU A 104 -16.77 -9.68 11.95
N GLN A 105 -17.56 -8.77 11.39
CA GLN A 105 -19.01 -8.74 11.66
C GLN A 105 -19.70 -10.07 11.34
N ILE A 106 -19.35 -10.70 10.22
CA ILE A 106 -19.89 -12.01 9.84
C ILE A 106 -19.40 -13.10 10.81
N ALA A 107 -18.11 -13.09 11.18
CA ALA A 107 -17.55 -14.02 12.14
C ALA A 107 -18.27 -13.96 13.50
N HIS A 108 -18.57 -12.76 14.00
CA HIS A 108 -19.34 -12.56 15.22
C HIS A 108 -20.79 -13.05 15.08
N ALA A 109 -21.47 -12.70 13.99
CA ALA A 109 -22.86 -13.09 13.76
C ALA A 109 -23.06 -14.61 13.64
N GLN A 110 -22.06 -15.33 13.12
CA GLN A 110 -22.11 -16.78 12.90
C GLN A 110 -21.41 -17.59 14.01
N GLY A 111 -20.88 -16.92 15.05
CA GLY A 111 -20.23 -17.59 16.18
C GLY A 111 -18.88 -18.24 15.85
N PHE A 112 -18.17 -17.75 14.84
CA PHE A 112 -16.85 -18.25 14.42
C PHE A 112 -15.67 -17.62 15.15
N VAL A 113 -15.91 -16.65 16.04
CA VAL A 113 -14.90 -15.91 16.80
C VAL A 113 -13.84 -16.86 17.40
N HIS A 114 -14.27 -17.85 18.19
CA HIS A 114 -13.38 -18.79 18.88
C HIS A 114 -12.91 -19.98 18.02
N ARG A 115 -13.18 -19.96 16.72
CA ARG A 115 -12.82 -21.05 15.80
C ARG A 115 -11.87 -20.51 14.75
N LYS A 116 -10.72 -21.18 14.58
CA LYS A 116 -9.76 -20.87 13.50
C LYS A 116 -10.25 -21.45 12.17
N VAL A 117 -11.39 -20.95 11.69
CA VAL A 117 -12.07 -21.37 10.46
C VAL A 117 -12.29 -20.17 9.55
N ALA A 118 -12.35 -20.43 8.24
CA ALA A 118 -12.66 -19.42 7.25
C ALA A 118 -14.10 -18.90 7.43
N VAL A 119 -14.26 -17.59 7.36
CA VAL A 119 -15.56 -16.91 7.30
C VAL A 119 -16.11 -17.06 5.88
N PRO A 120 -17.41 -17.31 5.68
CA PRO A 120 -18.03 -17.46 4.36
C PRO A 120 -18.18 -16.09 3.66
N MET A 121 -17.05 -15.46 3.40
CA MET A 121 -16.90 -14.22 2.65
C MET A 121 -15.82 -14.47 1.61
N SER A 122 -16.16 -14.30 0.34
CA SER A 122 -15.24 -14.61 -0.77
C SER A 122 -13.98 -13.74 -0.71
N ILE A 123 -12.81 -14.36 -0.94
CA ILE A 123 -11.52 -13.67 -1.07
C ILE A 123 -11.54 -12.56 -2.15
N MET A 124 -12.45 -12.63 -3.12
CA MET A 124 -12.63 -11.61 -4.16
C MET A 124 -12.92 -10.20 -3.61
N TRP A 125 -13.42 -10.09 -2.38
CA TRP A 125 -13.59 -8.80 -1.71
C TRP A 125 -12.27 -8.07 -1.44
N GLN A 126 -11.13 -8.76 -1.44
CA GLN A 126 -9.81 -8.14 -1.36
C GLN A 126 -9.36 -7.54 -2.71
N GLY A 127 -10.04 -7.85 -3.82
CA GLY A 127 -9.68 -7.37 -5.16
C GLY A 127 -9.35 -5.86 -5.22
N PRO A 128 -10.19 -4.97 -4.63
CA PRO A 128 -9.92 -3.54 -4.62
C PRO A 128 -8.61 -3.15 -3.90
N GLN A 129 -8.29 -3.77 -2.75
CA GLN A 129 -7.09 -3.36 -2.00
C GLN A 129 -5.80 -3.73 -2.74
N TYR A 130 -5.76 -4.90 -3.40
CA TYR A 130 -4.63 -5.31 -4.24
C TYR A 130 -4.53 -4.45 -5.51
N PHE A 131 -5.65 -4.20 -6.19
CA PHE A 131 -5.67 -3.34 -7.38
C PHE A 131 -5.19 -1.92 -7.09
N LEU A 132 -5.57 -1.35 -5.95
CA LEU A 132 -5.17 0.00 -5.53
C LEU A 132 -3.67 0.09 -5.24
N ILE A 133 -3.05 -0.96 -4.68
CA ILE A 133 -1.59 -1.02 -4.52
C ILE A 133 -0.91 -0.97 -5.89
N GLY A 134 -1.31 -1.85 -6.82
CA GLY A 134 -0.72 -1.89 -8.16
C GLY A 134 -0.92 -0.61 -8.96
N ALA A 135 -2.07 0.05 -8.80
CA ALA A 135 -2.26 1.40 -9.33
C ALA A 135 -1.25 2.38 -8.72
N GLY A 136 -1.05 2.34 -7.40
CA GLY A 136 -0.05 3.13 -6.70
C GLY A 136 1.38 2.89 -7.19
N GLU A 137 1.76 1.65 -7.49
CA GLU A 137 3.09 1.30 -8.01
C GLU A 137 3.40 1.96 -9.37
N VAL A 138 2.44 2.00 -10.29
CA VAL A 138 2.63 2.68 -11.58
C VAL A 138 2.96 4.17 -11.41
N PHE A 139 2.39 4.80 -10.38
CA PHE A 139 2.68 6.19 -10.04
C PHE A 139 3.95 6.35 -9.17
N SER A 140 4.33 5.33 -8.39
CA SER A 140 5.50 5.40 -7.49
C SER A 140 6.83 5.51 -8.26
N ILE A 141 6.87 5.11 -9.54
CA ILE A 141 7.99 5.34 -10.47
C ILE A 141 8.43 6.82 -10.51
N GLY A 142 7.51 7.75 -10.18
CA GLY A 142 7.84 9.16 -10.01
C GLY A 142 8.94 9.44 -8.98
N LEU A 143 9.16 8.56 -8.00
CA LEU A 143 10.27 8.66 -7.04
C LEU A 143 11.63 8.56 -7.76
N THR A 144 11.81 7.54 -8.61
CA THR A 144 13.06 7.34 -9.35
C THR A 144 13.30 8.50 -10.33
N GLU A 145 12.25 8.98 -11.00
CA GLU A 145 12.32 10.16 -11.87
C GLU A 145 12.71 11.43 -11.11
N PHE A 146 12.05 11.69 -9.97
CA PHE A 146 12.36 12.84 -9.12
C PHE A 146 13.83 12.85 -8.69
N PHE A 147 14.35 11.69 -8.25
CA PHE A 147 15.76 11.56 -7.89
C PHE A 147 16.69 11.74 -9.09
N HIS A 148 16.33 11.21 -10.25
CA HIS A 148 17.14 11.34 -11.45
C HIS A 148 17.26 12.80 -11.92
N GLU A 149 16.15 13.55 -11.86
CA GLU A 149 16.10 14.97 -12.27
C GLU A 149 16.83 15.90 -11.30
N GLU A 150 16.75 15.64 -9.99
CA GLU A 150 17.27 16.55 -8.97
C GLU A 150 18.69 16.18 -8.48
N SER A 151 19.20 14.99 -8.84
CA SER A 151 20.57 14.55 -8.48
C SER A 151 21.62 15.13 -9.43
N PRO A 152 22.85 15.41 -8.94
CA PRO A 152 24.00 15.72 -9.80
C PRO A 152 24.27 14.60 -10.80
N ASP A 153 24.78 14.93 -11.99
CA ASP A 153 25.03 13.94 -13.06
C ASP A 153 25.87 12.74 -12.61
N ALA A 154 26.87 12.98 -11.73
CA ALA A 154 27.74 11.95 -11.16
C ALA A 154 27.01 10.93 -10.25
N MET A 155 25.80 11.23 -9.77
CA MET A 155 25.04 10.39 -8.83
C MET A 155 23.79 9.75 -9.45
N ARG A 156 23.52 9.98 -10.74
CA ARG A 156 22.31 9.43 -11.42
C ARG A 156 22.24 7.90 -11.42
N SER A 157 23.39 7.23 -11.44
CA SER A 157 23.46 5.77 -11.33
C SER A 157 23.01 5.22 -9.97
N LEU A 158 22.97 6.05 -8.92
CA LEU A 158 22.55 5.66 -7.58
C LEU A 158 21.03 5.81 -7.34
N CYS A 159 20.27 6.40 -8.26
CA CYS A 159 18.83 6.64 -8.07
C CYS A 159 18.03 5.35 -7.82
N LEU A 160 18.38 4.26 -8.51
CA LEU A 160 17.78 2.94 -8.28
C LEU A 160 18.15 2.38 -6.90
N ALA A 161 19.41 2.54 -6.47
CA ALA A 161 19.83 2.12 -5.14
C ALA A 161 19.07 2.85 -4.03
N PHE A 162 18.82 4.16 -4.17
CA PHE A 162 17.98 4.91 -3.23
C PHE A 162 16.52 4.47 -3.21
N SER A 163 16.00 3.96 -4.32
CA SER A 163 14.65 3.39 -4.38
C SER A 163 14.59 2.08 -3.60
N PHE A 164 15.56 1.17 -3.79
CA PHE A 164 15.65 -0.07 -3.01
C PHE A 164 15.91 0.14 -1.52
N ILE A 165 16.68 1.16 -1.15
CA ILE A 165 16.84 1.55 0.26
C ILE A 165 15.50 2.02 0.83
N ASN A 166 14.71 2.77 0.06
CA ASN A 166 13.37 3.21 0.47
C ASN A 166 12.49 2.00 0.80
N ASP A 167 12.44 1.03 -0.11
CA ASP A 167 11.65 -0.18 0.05
C ASP A 167 12.11 -0.98 1.27
N SER A 168 13.43 -1.20 1.39
CA SER A 168 14.01 -1.92 2.51
C SER A 168 13.63 -1.29 3.85
N VAL A 169 13.78 0.04 3.98
CA VAL A 169 13.39 0.76 5.21
C VAL A 169 11.90 0.66 5.45
N GLY A 170 11.06 0.73 4.40
CA GLY A 170 9.62 0.58 4.50
C GLY A 170 9.21 -0.80 5.00
N TYR A 171 9.87 -1.86 4.53
CA TYR A 171 9.61 -3.24 4.92
C TYR A 171 10.03 -3.49 6.37
N TYR A 172 11.20 -3.01 6.78
CA TYR A 172 11.63 -3.06 8.17
C TYR A 172 10.68 -2.26 9.08
N LEU A 173 10.19 -1.11 8.62
CA LEU A 173 9.20 -0.33 9.36
C LEU A 173 7.87 -1.10 9.50
N SER A 174 7.43 -1.82 8.47
CA SER A 174 6.24 -2.68 8.54
C SER A 174 6.41 -3.77 9.60
N ALA A 175 7.52 -4.51 9.54
CA ALA A 175 7.84 -5.54 10.53
C ALA A 175 7.93 -4.98 11.96
N PHE A 176 8.52 -3.79 12.11
CA PHE A 176 8.61 -3.09 13.38
C PHE A 176 7.22 -2.72 13.92
N ILE A 177 6.34 -2.14 13.09
CA ILE A 177 4.96 -1.79 13.47
C ILE A 177 4.19 -3.05 13.90
N ILE A 178 4.25 -4.13 13.10
CA ILE A 178 3.57 -5.40 13.41
C ILE A 178 4.07 -5.96 14.75
N SER A 179 5.37 -5.90 15.03
CA SER A 179 5.95 -6.37 16.30
C SER A 179 5.57 -5.48 17.50
N LEU A 180 5.36 -4.19 17.26
CA LEU A 180 5.04 -3.20 18.28
C LEU A 180 3.56 -3.23 18.71
N VAL A 181 2.64 -3.49 17.77
CA VAL A 181 1.19 -3.47 18.00
C VAL A 181 0.75 -4.40 19.14
N PRO A 182 1.20 -5.67 19.23
CA PRO A 182 0.86 -6.55 20.35
C PRO A 182 1.28 -5.99 21.73
N LEU A 183 2.42 -5.31 21.84
CA LEU A 183 2.92 -4.75 23.11
C LEU A 183 1.99 -3.67 23.70
N PHE A 184 1.23 -2.99 22.85
CA PHE A 184 0.25 -1.99 23.27
C PHE A 184 -1.18 -2.53 23.36
N THR A 185 -1.51 -3.54 22.55
CA THR A 185 -2.90 -4.02 22.39
C THR A 185 -3.23 -5.27 23.20
N ALA A 186 -2.24 -6.13 23.47
CA ALA A 186 -2.39 -7.37 24.25
C ALA A 186 -2.10 -7.14 25.75
N ARG A 187 -2.71 -6.11 26.35
CA ARG A 187 -2.56 -5.80 27.78
C ARG A 187 -3.74 -6.34 28.59
N GLY A 188 -3.47 -6.80 29.82
CA GLY A 188 -4.50 -7.17 30.79
C GLY A 188 -5.33 -8.40 30.42
N GLY A 189 -4.75 -9.38 29.72
CA GLY A 189 -5.45 -10.61 29.31
C GLY A 189 -6.22 -10.52 27.98
N SER A 190 -6.16 -9.37 27.29
CA SER A 190 -6.62 -9.22 25.92
C SER A 190 -5.67 -9.93 24.94
N LEU A 191 -6.22 -10.61 23.93
CA LEU A 191 -5.47 -11.24 22.83
C LEU A 191 -4.78 -10.22 21.89
N GLY A 192 -5.13 -8.93 22.01
CA GLY A 192 -4.59 -7.88 21.16
C GLY A 192 -5.23 -7.82 19.77
N TRP A 193 -4.67 -7.00 18.88
CA TRP A 193 -5.23 -6.83 17.53
C TRP A 193 -4.80 -7.93 16.56
N LEU A 194 -3.63 -8.54 16.78
CA LEU A 194 -3.02 -9.52 15.89
C LEU A 194 -2.70 -10.86 16.62
N PRO A 195 -3.70 -11.59 17.14
CA PRO A 195 -3.52 -12.93 17.67
C PRO A 195 -3.42 -14.00 16.57
N ASP A 196 -2.94 -15.21 16.92
CA ASP A 196 -2.84 -16.36 16.01
C ASP A 196 -4.17 -16.79 15.37
N ASN A 197 -5.29 -16.53 16.05
CA ASN A 197 -6.63 -16.70 15.51
C ASN A 197 -7.19 -15.32 15.12
N LEU A 198 -7.10 -14.99 13.83
CA LEU A 198 -7.54 -13.71 13.30
C LEU A 198 -9.04 -13.43 13.52
N ASN A 199 -9.86 -14.44 13.79
CA ASN A 199 -11.28 -14.27 14.13
C ASN A 199 -11.50 -13.68 15.55
N GLU A 200 -10.53 -13.82 16.45
CA GLU A 200 -10.53 -13.20 17.79
C GLU A 200 -9.80 -11.85 17.81
N GLY A 201 -9.06 -11.57 16.74
CA GLY A 201 -8.30 -10.35 16.57
C GLY A 201 -9.12 -9.17 16.08
N HIS A 202 -8.40 -8.06 15.90
CA HIS A 202 -8.93 -6.82 15.35
C HIS A 202 -7.97 -6.30 14.28
N LEU A 203 -7.78 -7.11 13.24
CA LEU A 203 -6.98 -6.72 12.08
C LEU A 203 -7.56 -5.47 11.38
N ASP A 204 -8.87 -5.24 11.50
CA ASP A 204 -9.53 -4.02 11.04
C ASP A 204 -8.99 -2.77 11.74
N ARG A 205 -8.77 -2.81 13.06
CA ARG A 205 -8.17 -1.71 13.82
C ARG A 205 -6.72 -1.46 13.41
N PHE A 206 -5.96 -2.52 13.12
CA PHE A 206 -4.62 -2.40 12.56
C PHE A 206 -4.65 -1.67 11.21
N TYR A 207 -5.55 -2.04 10.30
CA TYR A 207 -5.70 -1.33 9.03
C TYR A 207 -6.17 0.11 9.21
N TRP A 208 -7.13 0.39 10.10
CA TRP A 208 -7.53 1.77 10.39
C TRP A 208 -6.39 2.62 10.96
N MET A 209 -5.55 2.06 11.82
CA MET A 209 -4.34 2.73 12.32
C MET A 209 -3.38 3.04 11.16
N MET A 210 -3.13 2.06 10.27
CA MET A 210 -2.25 2.23 9.12
C MET A 210 -2.82 3.21 8.09
N ALA A 211 -4.14 3.27 7.90
CA ALA A 211 -4.82 4.27 7.10
C ALA A 211 -4.64 5.68 7.69
N GLY A 212 -4.79 5.83 9.01
CA GLY A 212 -4.53 7.09 9.71
C GLY A 212 -3.07 7.55 9.55
N LEU A 213 -2.11 6.64 9.72
CA LEU A 213 -0.68 6.92 9.53
C LEU A 213 -0.38 7.32 8.07
N SER A 214 -0.97 6.63 7.10
CA SER A 214 -0.81 6.92 5.67
C SER A 214 -1.39 8.28 5.31
N PHE A 215 -2.56 8.62 5.86
CA PHE A 215 -3.18 9.93 5.68
C PHE A 215 -2.33 11.07 6.28
N LEU A 216 -1.83 10.92 7.49
CA LEU A 216 -0.92 11.89 8.11
C LEU A 216 0.37 12.06 7.29
N ASN A 217 0.91 10.95 6.78
CA ASN A 217 2.07 10.97 5.90
C ASN A 217 1.77 11.69 4.57
N LEU A 218 0.58 11.50 3.99
CA LEU A 218 0.16 12.23 2.80
C LEU A 218 0.11 13.75 3.06
N LEU A 219 -0.41 14.19 4.21
CA LEU A 219 -0.40 15.61 4.59
C LEU A 219 1.04 16.14 4.75
N ALA A 220 1.92 15.35 5.38
CA ALA A 220 3.33 15.70 5.51
C ALA A 220 4.03 15.78 4.14
N PHE A 221 3.74 14.84 3.24
CA PHE A 221 4.23 14.87 1.86
C PHE A 221 3.78 16.13 1.13
N VAL A 222 2.48 16.45 1.17
CA VAL A 222 1.93 17.66 0.53
C VAL A 222 2.59 18.92 1.09
N PHE A 223 2.77 19.00 2.40
CA PHE A 223 3.48 20.10 3.05
C PHE A 223 4.94 20.23 2.59
N CYS A 224 5.67 19.11 2.54
CA CYS A 224 7.05 19.08 2.04
C CYS A 224 7.13 19.43 0.55
N ALA A 225 6.21 18.92 -0.27
CA ALA A 225 6.14 19.17 -1.71
C ALA A 225 5.84 20.65 -2.01
N MET A 226 4.91 21.27 -1.29
CA MET A 226 4.60 22.71 -1.46
C MET A 226 5.78 23.61 -1.11
N ARG A 227 6.62 23.22 -0.16
CA ARG A 227 7.83 23.96 0.23
C ARG A 227 9.06 23.60 -0.58
N TYR A 228 8.96 22.59 -1.43
CA TYR A 228 10.06 22.18 -2.27
C TYR A 228 10.26 23.17 -3.40
N LYS A 229 11.41 23.83 -3.41
CA LYS A 229 11.86 24.62 -4.56
C LYS A 229 12.64 23.69 -5.48
N SER A 230 12.07 23.35 -6.64
CA SER A 230 12.82 22.62 -7.67
C SER A 230 14.05 23.41 -8.07
N LYS A 231 15.12 22.68 -8.38
CA LYS A 231 16.31 23.29 -8.94
C LYS A 231 15.92 23.93 -10.27
N LYS A 232 16.08 25.25 -10.42
CA LYS A 232 16.01 25.88 -11.74
C LYS A 232 17.12 25.25 -12.57
N ALA A 233 16.76 24.59 -13.67
CA ALA A 233 17.71 24.24 -14.71
C ALA A 233 18.38 25.54 -15.15
N SER A 234 19.68 25.66 -14.83
CA SER A 234 20.54 26.72 -15.36
C SER A 234 20.96 26.38 -16.78
#